data_AF-A0A972BC99-F1
#
_entry.id   AF-A0A972BC99-F1
#
_cell.length_a   1.000
_cell.length_b   1.000
_cell.length_c   1.000
_cell.angle_alpha   90.00
_cell.angle_beta   90.00
_cell.angle_gamma   90.00
#
_symmetry.space_group_name_H-M   'P 1'
#
loop_
_entity.id
_entity.type
_entity.pdbx_description
1 polymer ?
#
loop_
_entity_poly.entity_id
_entity_poly.type
_entity_poly.pdbx_seq_one_letter_code
_entity_poly.pdbx_strand_id
1 'polypeptide(L)'
;QVPGRPFSNKTTFTFKVDDYNEYFLNQLFEILTEYGEIHEVWFDGAHPKRKGGQTYNYPAWRELIRTLAPKAVIFGREDIRWCGNEAGATRETEWNVITYPDDPDTTSYFPDRTEYDLGSREMLYKGKYLHYQQAETNTSIREGWFYRDDTHQKVRSADDVFDIYERSVGGNSTFLLNIPPNREGRFSPEDVAVLEETGKRIRETYDMNLLREAEGPAELLDGNPDTYHLLKEKNREIIINLPAPVKINRLMLQEAIATHSERVEAHAVDAWIGNRWKEIATATNIGYKRILRFPEVVTQKIRIRVTASRLDPAISHVSAHYYQTRPPQLTFTRDKEGMVSIAPRQADFNWNPHGENAAGNLNAGYEIFYTLDGSEPTQSSIRYTQPVKVERKELKAVSYTNNIKGSVHNEQFGIAKKEWILLAVSSEQHRHDAALAFDANPRTYWQSERSAGPHYIAIDLGTEQSLRAMVYTPQTVHGDGMMAQGILQVSEDGERWNTVESFVFGNLINDPTPRSYHFTQPVTTRYIRIEATGVAGDGKSLAIGELDFL
;
A
#
# COMPACT_ATOMS: atom_id res chain seq x y z
N GLN A 1 -42.20 -14.62 -7.03
CA GLN A 1 -42.00 -15.39 -8.28
C GLN A 1 -42.22 -14.45 -9.46
N VAL A 2 -41.34 -14.50 -10.46
CA VAL A 2 -41.55 -13.76 -11.72
C VAL A 2 -42.60 -14.50 -12.55
N PRO A 3 -43.66 -13.82 -13.05
CA PRO A 3 -44.67 -14.47 -13.89
C PRO A 3 -44.05 -15.22 -15.06
N GLY A 4 -44.39 -16.50 -15.22
CA GLY A 4 -43.87 -17.36 -16.30
C GLY A 4 -42.50 -18.00 -16.05
N ARG A 5 -41.85 -17.74 -14.90
CA ARG A 5 -40.56 -18.36 -14.54
C ARG A 5 -40.61 -18.89 -13.09
N PRO A 6 -41.18 -20.09 -12.85
CA PRO A 6 -41.18 -20.68 -11.52
C PRO A 6 -39.75 -21.08 -11.12
N PHE A 7 -39.40 -20.89 -9.84
CA PHE A 7 -38.11 -21.33 -9.31
C PHE A 7 -37.95 -22.85 -9.48
N SER A 8 -36.73 -23.27 -9.80
CA SER A 8 -36.36 -24.68 -9.89
C SER A 8 -36.48 -25.35 -8.51
N ASN A 9 -35.94 -24.69 -7.49
CA ASN A 9 -36.05 -25.08 -6.09
C ASN A 9 -37.48 -24.87 -5.55
N LYS A 10 -38.01 -25.87 -4.85
CA LYS A 10 -39.37 -25.89 -4.28
C LYS A 10 -39.40 -25.78 -2.75
N THR A 11 -38.25 -25.59 -2.10
CA THR A 11 -38.18 -25.37 -0.65
C THR A 11 -39.02 -24.15 -0.29
N THR A 12 -39.77 -24.26 0.80
CA THR A 12 -40.63 -23.18 1.29
C THR A 12 -40.22 -22.81 2.70
N PHE A 13 -40.32 -21.53 3.01
CA PHE A 13 -40.05 -20.97 4.33
C PHE A 13 -41.26 -20.18 4.80
N THR A 14 -41.50 -20.14 6.11
CA THR A 14 -42.56 -19.35 6.71
C THR A 14 -41.96 -18.45 7.78
N PHE A 15 -41.92 -17.14 7.52
CA PHE A 15 -41.37 -16.14 8.43
C PHE A 15 -42.42 -15.07 8.76
N LYS A 16 -42.33 -14.49 9.96
CA LYS A 16 -43.05 -13.26 10.31
C LYS A 16 -42.08 -12.09 10.26
N VAL A 17 -42.20 -11.27 9.22
CA VAL A 17 -41.26 -10.20 8.88
C VAL A 17 -42.00 -8.96 8.39
N ASP A 18 -41.30 -7.83 8.30
CA ASP A 18 -41.80 -6.63 7.62
C ASP A 18 -41.62 -6.72 6.10
N ASP A 19 -42.19 -5.75 5.37
CA ASP A 19 -42.19 -5.72 3.90
C ASP A 19 -40.78 -5.73 3.30
N TYR A 20 -39.80 -5.05 3.93
CA TYR A 20 -38.43 -5.01 3.42
C TYR A 20 -37.72 -6.35 3.63
N ASN A 21 -37.86 -6.97 4.79
CA ASN A 21 -37.29 -8.28 5.05
C ASN A 21 -37.94 -9.35 4.16
N GLU A 22 -39.24 -9.28 3.90
CA GLU A 22 -39.89 -10.15 2.90
C GLU A 22 -39.28 -9.94 1.51
N TYR A 23 -39.17 -8.69 1.06
CA TYR A 23 -38.54 -8.35 -0.22
C TYR A 23 -37.11 -8.90 -0.31
N PHE A 24 -36.28 -8.67 0.71
CA PHE A 24 -34.89 -9.09 0.75
C PHE A 24 -34.73 -10.61 0.80
N LEU A 25 -35.54 -11.30 1.60
CA LEU A 25 -35.55 -12.77 1.66
C LEU A 25 -35.94 -13.39 0.31
N ASN A 26 -36.85 -12.76 -0.45
CA ASN A 26 -37.19 -13.21 -1.80
C ASN A 26 -36.03 -13.02 -2.78
N GLN A 27 -35.27 -11.91 -2.69
CA GLN A 27 -34.05 -11.72 -3.50
C GLN A 27 -32.98 -12.75 -3.14
N LEU A 28 -32.78 -12.98 -1.84
CA LEU A 28 -31.80 -13.94 -1.35
C LEU A 28 -32.17 -15.37 -1.79
N PHE A 29 -33.45 -15.75 -1.72
CA PHE A 29 -33.93 -17.03 -2.24
C PHE A 29 -33.58 -17.19 -3.72
N GLU A 30 -33.90 -16.20 -4.56
CA GLU A 30 -33.58 -16.23 -5.99
C GLU A 30 -32.08 -16.45 -6.24
N ILE A 31 -31.22 -15.64 -5.60
CA ILE A 31 -29.76 -15.72 -5.76
C ILE A 31 -29.22 -17.09 -5.35
N LEU A 32 -29.66 -17.61 -4.20
CA LEU A 32 -29.14 -18.87 -3.65
C LEU A 32 -29.65 -20.11 -4.39
N THR A 33 -30.69 -20.00 -5.23
CA THR A 33 -31.25 -21.17 -5.93
C THR A 33 -31.02 -21.17 -7.44
N GLU A 34 -30.80 -20.01 -8.06
CA GLU A 34 -30.78 -19.90 -9.53
C GLU A 34 -29.38 -19.66 -10.13
N TYR A 35 -28.34 -19.51 -9.29
CA TYR A 35 -26.98 -19.15 -9.71
C TYR A 35 -25.91 -20.20 -9.36
N GLY A 36 -26.33 -21.42 -9.02
CA GLY A 36 -25.42 -22.52 -8.68
C GLY A 36 -24.94 -22.48 -7.23
N GLU A 37 -23.80 -23.10 -6.97
CA GLU A 37 -23.23 -23.20 -5.62
C GLU A 37 -22.66 -21.85 -5.16
N ILE A 38 -23.14 -21.38 -4.01
CA ILE A 38 -22.69 -20.15 -3.37
C ILE A 38 -21.79 -20.50 -2.19
N HIS A 39 -20.59 -19.93 -2.16
CA HIS A 39 -19.61 -20.15 -1.09
C HIS A 39 -19.55 -19.01 -0.08
N GLU A 40 -20.06 -17.83 -0.43
CA GLU A 40 -20.06 -16.68 0.45
C GLU A 40 -21.23 -15.74 0.14
N VAL A 41 -21.84 -15.21 1.21
CA VAL A 41 -22.86 -14.15 1.14
C VAL A 41 -22.36 -12.94 1.92
N TRP A 42 -22.20 -11.81 1.22
CA TRP A 42 -21.55 -10.62 1.76
C TRP A 42 -22.56 -9.54 2.14
N PHE A 43 -22.78 -9.34 3.46
CA PHE A 43 -23.72 -8.34 3.97
C PHE A 43 -23.00 -7.10 4.50
N ASP A 44 -22.90 -6.08 3.64
CA ASP A 44 -22.31 -4.78 3.96
C ASP A 44 -22.95 -4.14 5.21
N GLY A 45 -22.11 -3.66 6.12
CA GLY A 45 -22.51 -2.89 7.31
C GLY A 45 -22.69 -1.40 7.05
N ALA A 46 -22.23 -0.88 5.91
CA ALA A 46 -22.28 0.54 5.58
C ALA A 46 -23.73 1.05 5.46
N HIS A 47 -24.17 1.81 6.47
CA HIS A 47 -25.52 2.39 6.49
C HIS A 47 -25.50 3.91 6.74
N PRO A 48 -25.19 4.73 5.72
CA PRO A 48 -25.03 6.18 5.86
C PRO A 48 -26.36 6.94 6.02
N LYS A 49 -27.50 6.32 5.68
CA LYS A 49 -28.84 6.93 5.80
C LYS A 49 -29.71 6.19 6.82
N ARG A 50 -29.41 6.36 8.11
CA ARG A 50 -30.15 5.72 9.22
C ARG A 50 -31.59 6.23 9.43
N LYS A 51 -32.06 7.20 8.63
CA LYS A 51 -33.38 7.83 8.78
C LYS A 51 -34.55 6.86 8.57
N GLY A 52 -34.34 5.71 7.91
CA GLY A 52 -35.40 4.74 7.62
C GLY A 52 -35.74 3.79 8.78
N GLY A 53 -34.90 3.67 9.81
CA GLY A 53 -35.16 2.81 10.96
C GLY A 53 -35.33 1.32 10.65
N GLN A 54 -34.85 0.85 9.49
CA GLN A 54 -34.99 -0.55 9.08
C GLN A 54 -34.31 -1.48 10.09
N THR A 55 -35.03 -2.49 10.54
CA THR A 55 -34.50 -3.58 11.37
C THR A 55 -34.43 -4.86 10.55
N TYR A 56 -33.25 -5.46 10.45
CA TYR A 56 -33.07 -6.68 9.66
C TYR A 56 -33.32 -7.93 10.50
N ASN A 57 -34.06 -8.89 9.95
CA ASN A 57 -34.30 -10.18 10.60
C ASN A 57 -33.18 -11.17 10.22
N TYR A 58 -31.99 -10.95 10.78
CA TYR A 58 -30.82 -11.81 10.55
C TYR A 58 -31.05 -13.30 10.88
N PRO A 59 -31.82 -13.68 11.92
CA PRO A 59 -32.15 -15.09 12.14
C PRO A 59 -32.85 -15.75 10.94
N ALA A 60 -33.82 -15.06 10.31
CA ALA A 60 -34.49 -15.57 9.12
C ALA A 60 -33.54 -15.67 7.92
N TRP A 61 -32.63 -14.69 7.75
CA TRP A 61 -31.63 -14.71 6.68
C TRP A 61 -30.68 -15.89 6.85
N ARG A 62 -30.19 -16.11 8.08
CA ARG A 62 -29.32 -17.24 8.45
C ARG A 62 -30.00 -18.57 8.19
N GLU A 63 -31.25 -18.76 8.64
CA GLU A 63 -32.01 -20.00 8.42
C GLU A 63 -32.13 -20.32 6.92
N LEU A 64 -32.48 -19.31 6.12
CA LEU A 64 -32.59 -19.45 4.67
C LEU A 64 -31.24 -19.81 4.03
N ILE A 65 -30.15 -19.10 4.37
CA ILE A 65 -28.80 -19.37 3.82
C ILE A 65 -28.33 -20.77 4.19
N ARG A 66 -28.39 -21.15 5.47
CA ARG A 66 -27.91 -22.48 5.92
C ARG A 66 -28.70 -23.62 5.28
N THR A 67 -29.96 -23.38 4.93
CA THR A 67 -30.81 -24.38 4.25
C THR A 67 -30.50 -24.47 2.75
N LEU A 68 -30.36 -23.33 2.07
CA LEU A 68 -30.23 -23.31 0.60
C LEU A 68 -28.78 -23.42 0.11
N ALA A 69 -27.84 -22.85 0.85
CA ALA A 69 -26.42 -22.83 0.55
C ALA A 69 -25.61 -23.23 1.80
N PRO A 70 -25.67 -24.51 2.24
CA PRO A 70 -25.07 -24.97 3.49
C PRO A 70 -23.53 -24.85 3.55
N LYS A 71 -22.87 -24.67 2.40
CA LYS A 71 -21.42 -24.42 2.30
C LYS A 71 -21.05 -22.93 2.30
N ALA A 72 -22.05 -22.04 2.24
CA ALA A 72 -21.81 -20.62 2.26
C ALA A 72 -21.41 -20.13 3.64
N VAL A 73 -20.38 -19.29 3.68
CA VAL A 73 -20.06 -18.45 4.83
C VAL A 73 -20.80 -17.11 4.73
N ILE A 74 -21.17 -16.54 5.87
CA ILE A 74 -21.87 -15.26 5.97
C ILE A 74 -20.91 -14.19 6.49
N PHE A 75 -20.51 -13.27 5.59
CA PHE A 75 -19.64 -12.15 5.95
C PHE A 75 -20.42 -11.04 6.67
N GLY A 76 -19.73 -10.39 7.60
CA GLY A 76 -20.26 -9.32 8.44
C GLY A 76 -21.17 -9.84 9.55
N ARG A 77 -21.31 -11.16 9.66
CA ARG A 77 -22.14 -11.87 10.66
C ARG A 77 -21.30 -12.98 11.27
N GLU A 78 -21.88 -14.14 11.57
CA GLU A 78 -21.23 -15.14 12.41
C GLU A 78 -19.96 -15.78 11.81
N ASP A 79 -19.81 -15.88 10.49
CA ASP A 79 -18.72 -16.71 9.93
C ASP A 79 -17.44 -15.90 9.66
N ILE A 80 -17.58 -14.76 8.99
CA ILE A 80 -16.46 -13.91 8.57
C ILE A 80 -16.69 -12.50 9.09
N ARG A 81 -15.63 -11.92 9.65
CA ARG A 81 -15.62 -10.51 10.02
C ARG A 81 -14.82 -9.68 9.02
N TRP A 82 -15.26 -8.45 8.88
CA TRP A 82 -14.44 -7.41 8.29
C TRP A 82 -13.13 -7.22 9.07
N CYS A 83 -12.01 -7.02 8.37
CA CYS A 83 -10.73 -6.76 9.03
C CYS A 83 -10.67 -5.42 9.77
N GLY A 84 -11.61 -4.50 9.51
CA GLY A 84 -11.71 -3.19 10.16
C GLY A 84 -11.20 -2.02 9.33
N ASN A 85 -10.79 -2.23 8.07
CA ASN A 85 -10.40 -1.17 7.14
C ASN A 85 -10.62 -1.59 5.68
N GLU A 86 -10.62 -0.61 4.76
CA GLU A 86 -10.69 -0.85 3.30
C GLU A 86 -9.34 -0.59 2.60
N ALA A 87 -8.32 -0.29 3.40
CA ALA A 87 -7.00 0.12 2.96
C ALA A 87 -6.13 -1.06 2.51
N GLY A 88 -6.49 -2.29 2.88
CA GLY A 88 -5.60 -3.45 2.80
C GLY A 88 -4.60 -3.52 3.95
N ALA A 89 -4.87 -2.78 5.05
CA ALA A 89 -4.08 -2.85 6.28
C ALA A 89 -4.39 -4.15 7.03
N THR A 90 -3.40 -4.63 7.77
CA THR A 90 -3.42 -5.94 8.46
C THR A 90 -2.89 -5.78 9.86
N ARG A 91 -3.34 -6.63 10.80
CA ARG A 91 -2.75 -6.70 12.13
C ARG A 91 -1.47 -7.54 12.08
N GLU A 92 -0.46 -7.14 12.83
CA GLU A 92 0.73 -7.99 13.05
C GLU A 92 0.34 -9.29 13.78
N THR A 93 -0.61 -9.18 14.72
CA THR A 93 -1.23 -10.29 15.45
C THR A 93 -2.72 -10.37 15.13
N GLU A 94 -3.12 -11.34 14.30
CA GLU A 94 -4.50 -11.45 13.82
C GLU A 94 -5.14 -12.72 14.38
N TRP A 95 -5.87 -12.58 15.49
CA TRP A 95 -6.58 -13.70 16.13
C TRP A 95 -7.92 -13.94 15.46
N ASN A 96 -8.21 -15.19 15.14
CA ASN A 96 -9.52 -15.60 14.63
C ASN A 96 -10.40 -16.20 15.73
N VAL A 97 -9.82 -16.59 16.88
CA VAL A 97 -10.58 -16.84 18.12
C VAL A 97 -10.70 -15.54 18.91
N ILE A 98 -11.89 -14.92 18.88
CA ILE A 98 -12.16 -13.63 19.52
C ILE A 98 -13.30 -13.70 20.53
N THR A 99 -13.49 -12.63 21.30
CA THR A 99 -14.48 -12.59 22.39
C THR A 99 -15.80 -11.93 22.03
N TYR A 100 -16.87 -12.45 22.62
CA TYR A 100 -18.21 -11.89 22.55
C TYR A 100 -18.87 -11.78 23.93
N PRO A 101 -19.69 -10.72 24.16
CA PRO A 101 -20.45 -10.55 25.39
C PRO A 101 -21.70 -11.44 25.44
N ASP A 102 -22.26 -11.77 24.27
CA ASP A 102 -23.43 -12.62 24.09
C ASP A 102 -23.03 -13.90 23.37
N ASP A 103 -23.86 -14.94 23.49
CA ASP A 103 -23.62 -16.25 22.88
C ASP A 103 -23.62 -16.14 21.33
N PRO A 104 -22.48 -16.41 20.66
CA PRO A 104 -22.34 -16.32 19.20
C PRO A 104 -23.33 -17.20 18.43
N ASP A 105 -23.78 -18.32 19.00
CA ASP A 105 -24.68 -19.26 18.32
C ASP A 105 -26.11 -18.70 18.20
N THR A 106 -26.49 -17.79 19.10
CA THR A 106 -27.87 -17.26 19.20
C THR A 106 -27.97 -15.77 18.90
N THR A 107 -26.89 -15.02 19.10
CA THR A 107 -26.90 -13.58 18.85
C THR A 107 -27.05 -13.25 17.37
N SER A 108 -27.51 -12.02 17.11
CA SER A 108 -27.49 -11.38 15.79
C SER A 108 -26.61 -10.12 15.77
N TYR A 109 -25.91 -9.86 16.88
CA TYR A 109 -25.07 -8.69 17.06
C TYR A 109 -23.60 -9.03 16.83
N PHE A 110 -23.13 -8.76 15.62
CA PHE A 110 -21.74 -8.92 15.19
C PHE A 110 -21.20 -7.55 14.75
N PRO A 111 -20.64 -6.76 15.67
CA PRO A 111 -20.15 -5.42 15.33
C PRO A 111 -18.84 -5.48 14.55
N ASP A 112 -18.60 -4.42 13.77
CA ASP A 112 -17.30 -4.20 13.11
C ASP A 112 -16.17 -4.18 14.15
N ARG A 113 -15.08 -4.89 13.84
CA ARG A 113 -13.92 -5.06 14.72
C ARG A 113 -12.73 -4.25 14.20
N THR A 114 -12.62 -3.01 14.65
CA THR A 114 -11.58 -2.07 14.19
C THR A 114 -10.39 -1.97 15.15
N GLU A 115 -10.47 -2.58 16.33
CA GLU A 115 -9.41 -2.53 17.34
C GLU A 115 -8.18 -3.33 16.91
N TYR A 116 -6.99 -2.90 17.31
CA TYR A 116 -5.74 -3.61 16.99
C TYR A 116 -5.61 -4.95 17.71
N ASP A 117 -6.09 -5.07 18.94
CA ASP A 117 -6.05 -6.31 19.72
C ASP A 117 -7.47 -6.85 19.93
N LEU A 118 -7.76 -7.98 19.28
CA LEU A 118 -9.08 -8.63 19.32
C LEU A 118 -9.11 -9.91 20.16
N GLY A 119 -7.93 -10.45 20.51
CA GLY A 119 -7.83 -11.84 20.95
C GLY A 119 -6.62 -12.15 21.81
N SER A 120 -5.86 -11.17 22.31
CA SER A 120 -4.85 -11.41 23.34
C SER A 120 -5.46 -11.99 24.62
N ARG A 121 -4.63 -12.50 25.54
CA ARG A 121 -5.11 -13.01 26.84
C ARG A 121 -5.88 -11.96 27.63
N GLU A 122 -5.45 -10.70 27.57
CA GLU A 122 -6.13 -9.58 28.24
C GLU A 122 -7.54 -9.34 27.67
N MET A 123 -7.73 -9.61 26.39
CA MET A 123 -9.06 -9.58 25.77
C MET A 123 -9.87 -10.82 26.14
N LEU A 124 -9.26 -12.01 26.10
CA LEU A 124 -9.91 -13.26 26.48
C LEU A 124 -10.47 -13.23 27.92
N TYR A 125 -9.75 -12.64 28.87
CA TYR A 125 -10.22 -12.52 30.26
C TYR A 125 -11.45 -11.61 30.43
N LYS A 126 -11.74 -10.75 29.46
CA LYS A 126 -12.94 -9.89 29.45
C LYS A 126 -14.13 -10.53 28.75
N GLY A 127 -13.89 -11.54 27.92
CA GLY A 127 -14.91 -12.22 27.13
C GLY A 127 -15.77 -13.17 27.97
N LYS A 128 -17.06 -13.24 27.65
CA LYS A 128 -17.95 -14.27 28.20
C LYS A 128 -17.99 -15.50 27.32
N TYR A 129 -17.93 -15.28 26.01
CA TYR A 129 -17.92 -16.32 24.98
C TYR A 129 -16.72 -16.15 24.06
N LEU A 130 -16.27 -17.26 23.48
CA LEU A 130 -15.27 -17.29 22.42
C LEU A 130 -15.94 -17.70 21.12
N HIS A 131 -15.50 -17.10 20.02
CA HIS A 131 -16.01 -17.40 18.69
C HIS A 131 -14.87 -17.48 17.69
N TYR A 132 -14.89 -18.48 16.81
CA TYR A 132 -14.00 -18.51 15.66
C TYR A 132 -14.63 -17.70 14.53
N GLN A 133 -14.11 -16.51 14.28
CA GLN A 133 -14.59 -15.60 13.26
C GLN A 133 -13.41 -15.04 12.49
N GLN A 134 -13.17 -15.59 11.30
CA GLN A 134 -11.97 -15.29 10.54
C GLN A 134 -11.99 -13.86 9.97
N ALA A 135 -10.81 -13.24 9.92
CA ALA A 135 -10.62 -11.97 9.22
C ALA A 135 -10.74 -12.15 7.71
N GLU A 136 -11.43 -11.21 7.06
CA GLU A 136 -11.25 -10.94 5.64
C GLU A 136 -10.77 -9.50 5.43
N THR A 137 -9.61 -9.38 4.79
CA THR A 137 -9.00 -8.11 4.38
C THR A 137 -9.48 -7.74 2.99
N ASN A 138 -10.45 -6.84 2.92
CA ASN A 138 -10.95 -6.31 1.67
C ASN A 138 -10.24 -5.01 1.28
N THR A 139 -9.93 -4.85 0.00
CA THR A 139 -9.47 -3.58 -0.57
C THR A 139 -9.74 -3.57 -2.08
N SER A 140 -9.50 -2.44 -2.74
CA SER A 140 -9.58 -2.34 -4.19
C SER A 140 -8.21 -2.15 -4.82
N ILE A 141 -8.06 -2.70 -6.03
CA ILE A 141 -6.94 -2.44 -6.92
C ILE A 141 -6.92 -0.98 -7.41
N ARG A 142 -8.06 -0.28 -7.35
CA ARG A 142 -8.21 1.12 -7.76
C ARG A 142 -8.54 2.03 -6.59
N GLU A 143 -8.38 3.32 -6.81
CA GLU A 143 -8.86 4.32 -5.86
C GLU A 143 -10.39 4.32 -5.85
N GLY A 144 -10.99 3.63 -4.88
CA GLY A 144 -12.43 3.44 -4.75
C GLY A 144 -12.93 2.16 -5.42
N TRP A 145 -14.10 1.71 -4.98
CA TRP A 145 -14.67 0.41 -5.33
C TRP A 145 -15.21 0.29 -6.76
N PHE A 146 -15.63 1.39 -7.38
CA PHE A 146 -16.18 1.40 -8.74
C PHE A 146 -15.23 2.09 -9.72
N TYR A 147 -15.27 1.64 -10.98
CA TYR A 147 -14.52 2.24 -12.07
C TYR A 147 -14.99 3.68 -12.32
N ARG A 148 -14.04 4.60 -12.49
CA ARG A 148 -14.28 5.99 -12.90
C ARG A 148 -13.70 6.26 -14.28
N ASP A 149 -12.40 6.05 -14.46
CA ASP A 149 -11.65 6.23 -15.71
C ASP A 149 -10.22 5.68 -15.60
N ASP A 150 -9.49 5.59 -16.72
CA ASP A 150 -8.10 5.08 -16.77
C ASP A 150 -7.02 6.17 -16.69
N THR A 151 -7.39 7.45 -16.59
CA THR A 151 -6.43 8.57 -16.66
C THR A 151 -6.16 9.15 -15.26
N HIS A 152 -7.21 9.35 -14.48
CA HIS A 152 -7.18 10.05 -13.20
C HIS A 152 -7.28 9.09 -12.02
N GLN A 153 -8.16 8.08 -12.09
CA GLN A 153 -8.28 7.08 -11.03
C GLN A 153 -7.05 6.18 -11.04
N LYS A 154 -6.26 6.23 -9.96
CA LYS A 154 -5.01 5.46 -9.87
C LYS A 154 -5.26 3.98 -9.58
N VAL A 155 -4.29 3.17 -9.99
CA VAL A 155 -4.23 1.73 -9.79
C VAL A 155 -3.06 1.40 -8.86
N ARG A 156 -3.25 0.46 -7.93
CA ARG A 156 -2.18 -0.09 -7.10
C ARG A 156 -1.13 -0.74 -7.98
N SER A 157 0.14 -0.65 -7.58
CA SER A 157 1.21 -1.37 -8.27
C SER A 157 1.20 -2.87 -7.92
N ALA A 158 1.83 -3.71 -8.75
CA ALA A 158 2.02 -5.12 -8.43
C ALA A 158 2.88 -5.36 -7.18
N ASP A 159 3.74 -4.41 -6.81
CA ASP A 159 4.48 -4.46 -5.53
C ASP A 159 3.51 -4.33 -4.36
N ASP A 160 2.59 -3.37 -4.42
CA ASP A 160 1.63 -3.12 -3.37
C ASP A 160 0.62 -4.28 -3.21
N VAL A 161 0.04 -4.76 -4.31
CA VAL A 161 -0.89 -5.90 -4.26
C VAL A 161 -0.20 -7.17 -3.75
N PHE A 162 1.04 -7.44 -4.17
CA PHE A 162 1.81 -8.59 -3.66
C PHE A 162 2.19 -8.43 -2.18
N ASP A 163 2.53 -7.23 -1.73
CA ASP A 163 2.77 -6.95 -0.32
C ASP A 163 1.53 -7.19 0.54
N ILE A 164 0.36 -6.71 0.10
CA ILE A 164 -0.93 -6.95 0.77
C ILE A 164 -1.20 -8.46 0.82
N TYR A 165 -1.02 -9.21 -0.27
CA TYR A 165 -1.19 -10.66 -0.29
C TYR A 165 -0.33 -11.33 0.80
N GLU A 166 0.97 -11.03 0.84
CA GLU A 166 1.86 -11.64 1.82
C GLU A 166 1.55 -11.17 3.26
N ARG A 167 0.92 -10.00 3.47
CA ARG A 167 0.55 -9.48 4.81
C ARG A 167 -0.80 -10.04 5.29
N SER A 168 -1.73 -10.28 4.37
CA SER A 168 -3.08 -10.78 4.66
C SER A 168 -3.13 -12.30 4.64
N VAL A 169 -2.95 -12.94 3.48
CA VAL A 169 -2.87 -14.41 3.35
C VAL A 169 -1.75 -14.99 4.19
N GLY A 170 -0.61 -14.29 4.23
CA GLY A 170 0.51 -14.61 5.11
C GLY A 170 0.37 -14.10 6.54
N GLY A 171 -0.77 -13.53 6.91
CA GLY A 171 -1.05 -12.99 8.23
C GLY A 171 -2.38 -13.41 8.81
N ASN A 172 -2.80 -14.65 8.54
CA ASN A 172 -4.00 -15.27 9.09
C ASN A 172 -5.34 -14.58 8.70
N SER A 173 -5.39 -13.97 7.52
CA SER A 173 -6.59 -13.34 6.95
C SER A 173 -6.84 -13.80 5.51
N THR A 174 -8.10 -13.82 5.08
CA THR A 174 -8.46 -13.94 3.65
C THR A 174 -8.20 -12.61 2.94
N PHE A 175 -7.69 -12.65 1.70
CA PHE A 175 -7.50 -11.44 0.89
C PHE A 175 -8.60 -11.30 -0.16
N LEU A 176 -9.46 -10.30 0.00
CA LEU A 176 -10.51 -9.96 -0.97
C LEU A 176 -10.12 -8.70 -1.74
N LEU A 177 -9.65 -8.87 -2.98
CA LEU A 177 -9.28 -7.76 -3.85
C LEU A 177 -10.41 -7.44 -4.83
N ASN A 178 -10.94 -6.22 -4.78
CA ASN A 178 -11.90 -5.71 -5.76
C ASN A 178 -11.22 -5.22 -7.04
N ILE A 179 -11.77 -5.65 -8.18
CA ILE A 179 -11.40 -5.20 -9.53
C ILE A 179 -12.67 -4.76 -10.26
N PRO A 180 -12.88 -3.45 -10.48
CA PRO A 180 -14.12 -2.98 -11.07
C PRO A 180 -14.11 -3.10 -12.60
N PRO A 181 -15.13 -3.70 -13.23
CA PRO A 181 -15.33 -3.58 -14.67
C PRO A 181 -15.58 -2.11 -15.08
N ASN A 182 -15.10 -1.75 -16.27
CA ASN A 182 -15.35 -0.48 -16.91
C ASN A 182 -16.77 -0.40 -17.51
N ARG A 183 -17.09 0.74 -18.14
CA ARG A 183 -18.44 1.01 -18.69
C ARG A 183 -18.79 0.14 -19.89
N GLU A 184 -17.81 -0.53 -20.48
CA GLU A 184 -17.95 -1.48 -21.58
C GLU A 184 -18.07 -2.94 -21.07
N GLY A 185 -18.09 -3.15 -19.75
CA GLY A 185 -18.18 -4.47 -19.13
C GLY A 185 -16.88 -5.27 -19.21
N ARG A 186 -15.72 -4.60 -19.24
CA ARG A 186 -14.38 -5.22 -19.32
C ARG A 186 -13.49 -4.72 -18.19
N PHE A 187 -12.48 -5.50 -17.80
CA PHE A 187 -11.43 -4.98 -16.93
C PHE A 187 -10.46 -4.10 -17.73
N SER A 188 -9.92 -3.07 -17.08
CA SER A 188 -8.91 -2.20 -17.70
C SER A 188 -7.62 -3.00 -17.98
N PRO A 189 -6.91 -2.73 -19.10
CA PRO A 189 -5.61 -3.33 -19.36
C PRO A 189 -4.58 -3.11 -18.24
N GLU A 190 -4.62 -1.97 -17.56
CA GLU A 190 -3.72 -1.67 -16.44
C GLU A 190 -3.99 -2.58 -15.24
N ASP A 191 -5.27 -2.76 -14.88
CA ASP A 191 -5.69 -3.66 -13.81
C ASP A 191 -5.26 -5.10 -14.09
N VAL A 192 -5.48 -5.56 -15.34
CA VAL A 192 -5.09 -6.89 -15.78
C VAL A 192 -3.57 -7.09 -15.68
N ALA A 193 -2.77 -6.12 -16.13
CA ALA A 193 -1.31 -6.21 -16.05
C ALA A 193 -0.80 -6.31 -14.60
N VAL A 194 -1.42 -5.57 -13.67
CA VAL A 194 -1.10 -5.66 -12.24
C VAL A 194 -1.46 -7.05 -11.68
N LEU A 195 -2.63 -7.59 -12.04
CA LEU A 195 -3.05 -8.94 -11.61
C LEU A 195 -2.14 -10.03 -12.18
N GLU A 196 -1.77 -9.94 -13.45
CA GLU A 196 -0.89 -10.91 -14.12
C GLU A 196 0.50 -10.92 -13.48
N GLU A 197 1.10 -9.75 -13.26
CA GLU A 197 2.42 -9.63 -12.61
C GLU A 197 2.36 -10.07 -11.14
N THR A 198 1.29 -9.73 -10.41
CA THR A 198 1.10 -10.20 -9.03
C THR A 198 0.98 -11.73 -8.98
N GLY A 199 0.11 -12.30 -9.82
CA GLY A 199 -0.08 -13.75 -9.89
C GLY A 199 1.18 -14.49 -10.32
N LYS A 200 1.97 -13.91 -11.24
CA LYS A 200 3.28 -14.42 -11.62
C LYS A 200 4.23 -14.46 -10.41
N ARG A 201 4.33 -13.39 -9.63
CA ARG A 201 5.20 -13.33 -8.44
C ARG A 201 4.79 -14.32 -7.36
N ILE A 202 3.48 -14.51 -7.14
CA ILE A 202 2.96 -15.54 -6.23
C ILE A 202 3.46 -16.91 -6.68
N ARG A 203 3.27 -17.26 -7.96
CA ARG A 203 3.72 -18.55 -8.51
C ARG A 203 5.23 -18.75 -8.46
N GLU A 204 6.00 -17.75 -8.91
CA GLU A 204 7.48 -17.78 -8.88
C GLU A 204 8.02 -17.98 -7.47
N THR A 205 7.33 -17.48 -6.44
CA THR A 205 7.75 -17.59 -5.04
C THR A 205 7.27 -18.91 -4.42
N TYR A 206 5.97 -19.21 -4.53
CA TYR A 206 5.32 -20.21 -3.69
C TYR A 206 5.10 -21.58 -4.36
N ASP A 207 5.20 -21.69 -5.69
CA ASP A 207 5.11 -23.00 -6.38
C ASP A 207 6.33 -23.88 -6.10
N MET A 208 7.45 -23.26 -5.70
CA MET A 208 8.69 -23.94 -5.33
C MET A 208 8.85 -24.00 -3.81
N ASN A 209 8.51 -25.13 -3.19
CA ASN A 209 8.85 -25.42 -1.80
C ASN A 209 10.29 -25.96 -1.73
N LEU A 210 11.18 -25.20 -1.11
CA LEU A 210 12.60 -25.52 -0.96
C LEU A 210 12.88 -26.55 0.15
N LEU A 211 11.84 -27.02 0.86
CA LEU A 211 11.93 -28.08 1.88
C LEU A 211 11.49 -29.46 1.37
N ARG A 212 11.20 -29.63 0.07
CA ARG A 212 10.69 -30.91 -0.50
C ARG A 212 11.54 -32.15 -0.18
N GLU A 213 12.86 -31.97 -0.10
CA GLU A 213 13.82 -33.05 0.19
C GLU A 213 14.42 -32.95 1.60
N ALA A 214 13.83 -32.12 2.46
CA ALA A 214 14.34 -31.90 3.81
C ALA A 214 13.96 -33.04 4.77
N GLU A 215 14.78 -33.24 5.79
CA GLU A 215 14.54 -34.15 6.91
C GLU A 215 14.02 -33.38 8.12
N GLY A 216 12.87 -33.76 8.65
CA GLY A 216 12.20 -33.20 9.82
C GLY A 216 10.99 -34.05 10.20
N PRO A 217 10.12 -33.60 11.10
CA PRO A 217 8.83 -34.26 11.34
C PRO A 217 8.06 -34.38 10.02
N ALA A 218 7.71 -35.62 9.63
CA ALA A 218 7.18 -35.93 8.31
C ALA A 218 5.84 -35.23 8.05
N GLU A 219 5.02 -35.08 9.09
CA GLU A 219 3.71 -34.43 9.05
C GLU A 219 3.79 -32.96 8.63
N LEU A 220 4.95 -32.31 8.79
CA LEU A 220 5.13 -30.90 8.42
C LEU A 220 5.50 -30.71 6.94
N LEU A 221 5.92 -31.79 6.27
CA LEU A 221 6.54 -31.79 4.95
C LEU A 221 5.75 -32.62 3.91
N ASP A 222 4.68 -33.30 4.31
CA ASP A 222 3.88 -34.20 3.47
C ASP A 222 2.87 -33.46 2.57
N GLY A 223 2.62 -32.18 2.83
CA GLY A 223 1.64 -31.36 2.10
C GLY A 223 0.18 -31.71 2.42
N ASN A 224 -0.08 -32.44 3.50
CA ASN A 224 -1.42 -32.81 3.94
C ASN A 224 -1.89 -31.90 5.09
N PRO A 225 -2.95 -31.09 4.92
CA PRO A 225 -3.43 -30.21 5.98
C PRO A 225 -4.05 -30.94 7.19
N ASP A 226 -4.36 -32.24 7.06
CA ASP A 226 -4.99 -33.05 8.11
C ASP A 226 -3.98 -33.74 9.04
N THR A 227 -2.70 -33.79 8.67
CA THR A 227 -1.61 -34.29 9.51
C THR A 227 -0.96 -33.13 10.27
N TYR A 228 -0.37 -33.43 11.43
CA TYR A 228 0.27 -32.39 12.25
C TYR A 228 1.31 -32.96 13.19
N HIS A 229 2.24 -32.10 13.58
CA HIS A 229 3.20 -32.33 14.65
C HIS A 229 2.79 -31.54 15.91
N LEU A 230 2.55 -32.24 17.01
CA LEU A 230 2.16 -31.65 18.29
C LEU A 230 3.39 -31.28 19.14
N LEU A 231 3.54 -29.99 19.45
CA LEU A 231 4.65 -29.45 20.24
C LEU A 231 4.33 -29.44 21.73
N LYS A 232 4.78 -30.46 22.46
CA LYS A 232 4.54 -30.58 23.90
C LYS A 232 5.45 -29.64 24.71
N GLU A 233 5.00 -29.17 25.87
CA GLU A 233 5.70 -28.19 26.74
C GLU A 233 7.22 -28.38 26.91
N LYS A 234 7.71 -29.63 26.97
CA LYS A 234 9.14 -29.92 27.17
C LYS A 234 10.00 -29.78 25.90
N ASN A 235 9.39 -29.70 24.72
CA ASN A 235 10.07 -29.58 23.44
C ASN A 235 9.21 -28.81 22.44
N ARG A 236 9.42 -27.49 22.38
CA ARG A 236 8.74 -26.56 21.45
C ARG A 236 9.66 -26.12 20.31
N GLU A 237 10.53 -27.01 19.88
CA GLU A 237 11.44 -26.78 18.77
C GLU A 237 11.18 -27.77 17.63
N ILE A 238 11.14 -27.26 16.41
CA ILE A 238 11.14 -28.04 15.17
C ILE A 238 12.47 -27.79 14.49
N ILE A 239 13.19 -28.84 14.15
CA ILE A 239 14.44 -28.76 13.39
C ILE A 239 14.22 -29.43 12.04
N ILE A 240 14.53 -28.70 10.97
CA ILE A 240 14.48 -29.16 9.59
C ILE A 240 15.90 -29.10 9.02
N ASN A 241 16.38 -30.23 8.49
CA ASN A 241 17.69 -30.35 7.88
C ASN A 241 17.53 -30.52 6.38
N LEU A 242 18.30 -29.76 5.60
CA LEU A 242 18.31 -29.84 4.14
C LEU A 242 19.48 -30.69 3.66
N PRO A 243 19.35 -31.41 2.54
CA PRO A 243 20.44 -32.23 1.99
C PRO A 243 21.63 -31.36 1.53
N ALA A 244 21.36 -30.11 1.15
CA ALA A 244 22.38 -29.11 0.78
C ALA A 244 21.95 -27.71 1.27
N PRO A 245 22.89 -26.75 1.41
CA PRO A 245 22.54 -25.37 1.69
C PRO A 245 21.63 -24.79 0.59
N VAL A 246 20.51 -24.18 0.99
CA VAL A 246 19.57 -23.49 0.10
C VAL A 246 19.48 -22.01 0.46
N LYS A 247 19.18 -21.18 -0.54
CA LYS A 247 18.91 -19.76 -0.36
C LYS A 247 17.42 -19.54 -0.13
N ILE A 248 17.05 -18.87 0.95
CA ILE A 248 15.66 -18.59 1.34
C ILE A 248 15.51 -17.16 1.86
N ASN A 249 14.31 -16.61 1.74
CA ASN A 249 13.92 -15.33 2.36
C ASN A 249 12.43 -15.27 2.75
N ARG A 250 11.76 -16.43 2.69
CA ARG A 250 10.39 -16.65 3.12
C ARG A 250 10.30 -18.00 3.83
N LEU A 251 9.59 -18.02 4.95
CA LEU A 251 9.17 -19.25 5.63
C LEU A 251 7.68 -19.18 5.90
N MET A 252 6.93 -20.20 5.49
CA MET A 252 5.49 -20.29 5.71
C MET A 252 5.17 -21.38 6.74
N LEU A 253 4.31 -21.05 7.70
CA LEU A 253 3.88 -21.91 8.80
C LEU A 253 2.36 -21.98 8.83
N GLN A 254 1.80 -23.15 9.15
CA GLN A 254 0.36 -23.34 9.38
C GLN A 254 0.12 -24.14 10.67
N GLU A 255 -0.88 -23.73 11.46
CA GLU A 255 -1.41 -24.55 12.55
C GLU A 255 -2.49 -25.51 12.03
N ALA A 256 -2.68 -26.62 12.72
CA ALA A 256 -3.76 -27.58 12.47
C ALA A 256 -5.10 -27.05 13.02
N ILE A 257 -5.55 -25.90 12.53
CA ILE A 257 -6.66 -25.14 13.13
C ILE A 257 -7.98 -25.92 13.16
N ALA A 258 -8.21 -26.83 12.21
CA ALA A 258 -9.44 -27.61 12.11
C ALA A 258 -9.63 -28.59 13.27
N THR A 259 -8.54 -29.07 13.87
CA THR A 259 -8.58 -30.07 14.96
C THR A 259 -8.06 -29.53 16.28
N HIS A 260 -7.14 -28.56 16.25
CA HIS A 260 -6.45 -28.05 17.43
C HIS A 260 -6.65 -26.56 17.68
N SER A 261 -7.40 -25.85 16.83
CA SER A 261 -7.57 -24.39 16.90
C SER A 261 -6.24 -23.63 16.70
N GLU A 262 -6.33 -22.31 16.73
CA GLU A 262 -5.20 -21.39 16.80
C GLU A 262 -4.64 -21.31 18.24
N ARG A 263 -3.34 -21.57 18.43
CA ARG A 263 -2.71 -21.69 19.75
C ARG A 263 -1.39 -20.98 19.90
N VAL A 264 -0.58 -20.83 18.86
CA VAL A 264 0.72 -20.15 18.94
C VAL A 264 0.52 -18.67 19.26
N GLU A 265 1.19 -18.16 20.29
CA GLU A 265 1.16 -16.74 20.70
C GLU A 265 2.43 -16.00 20.30
N ALA A 266 3.57 -16.70 20.26
CA ALA A 266 4.84 -16.17 19.77
C ALA A 266 5.74 -17.28 19.26
N HIS A 267 6.52 -16.99 18.22
CA HIS A 267 7.51 -17.90 17.66
C HIS A 267 8.71 -17.15 17.08
N ALA A 268 9.81 -17.88 16.96
CA ALA A 268 11.06 -17.41 16.36
C ALA A 268 11.59 -18.45 15.37
N VAL A 269 12.31 -17.98 14.36
CA VAL A 269 12.97 -18.81 13.35
C VAL A 269 14.45 -18.50 13.35
N ASP A 270 15.25 -19.56 13.43
CA ASP A 270 16.69 -19.51 13.31
C ASP A 270 17.16 -20.25 12.05
N ALA A 271 18.23 -19.74 11.44
CA ALA A 271 18.99 -20.43 10.40
C ALA A 271 20.37 -20.82 10.94
N TRP A 272 20.89 -21.96 10.49
CA TRP A 272 22.26 -22.36 10.80
C TRP A 272 23.23 -21.68 9.85
N ILE A 273 24.01 -20.73 10.37
CA ILE A 273 24.92 -19.86 9.60
C ILE A 273 26.24 -19.77 10.35
N GLY A 274 27.35 -20.08 9.68
CA GLY A 274 28.68 -20.00 10.29
C GLY A 274 28.85 -20.90 11.51
N ASN A 275 28.32 -22.13 11.45
CA ASN A 275 28.36 -23.13 12.53
C ASN A 275 27.67 -22.70 13.84
N ARG A 276 26.66 -21.83 13.75
CA ARG A 276 25.81 -21.43 14.88
C ARG A 276 24.39 -21.15 14.42
N TRP A 277 23.43 -21.29 15.35
CA TRP A 277 22.09 -20.76 15.15
C TRP A 277 22.12 -19.23 15.16
N LYS A 278 21.47 -18.62 14.18
CA LYS A 278 21.22 -17.18 14.11
C LYS A 278 19.73 -16.98 13.91
N GLU A 279 19.10 -16.23 14.81
CA GLU A 279 17.71 -15.80 14.65
C GLU A 279 17.59 -14.92 13.41
N ILE A 280 16.63 -15.24 12.54
CA ILE A 280 16.40 -14.56 11.26
C ILE A 280 15.03 -13.90 11.19
N ALA A 281 14.07 -14.36 11.99
CA ALA A 281 12.74 -13.77 12.07
C ALA A 281 12.06 -14.10 13.42
N THR A 282 11.15 -13.23 13.85
CA THR A 282 10.22 -13.47 14.95
C THR A 282 8.83 -12.99 14.53
N ALA A 283 7.79 -13.61 15.09
CA ALA A 283 6.41 -13.16 14.94
C ALA A 283 5.56 -13.68 16.10
N THR A 284 4.29 -13.26 16.12
CA THR A 284 3.33 -13.62 17.16
C THR A 284 2.58 -14.90 16.79
N ASN A 285 1.29 -14.80 16.43
CA ASN A 285 0.43 -15.94 16.13
C ASN A 285 0.66 -16.50 14.72
N ILE A 286 0.25 -17.75 14.52
CA ILE A 286 0.32 -18.44 13.21
C ILE A 286 -1.08 -18.57 12.61
N GLY A 287 -1.97 -19.32 13.27
CA GLY A 287 -3.32 -19.59 12.77
C GLY A 287 -3.31 -20.41 11.47
N TYR A 288 -4.20 -20.07 10.54
CA TYR A 288 -4.30 -20.75 9.26
C TYR A 288 -2.98 -20.69 8.49
N LYS A 289 -2.35 -19.52 8.43
CA LYS A 289 -1.11 -19.30 7.68
C LYS A 289 -0.37 -18.06 8.14
N ARG A 290 0.95 -18.23 8.34
CA ARG A 290 1.90 -17.14 8.60
C ARG A 290 3.06 -17.23 7.63
N ILE A 291 3.34 -16.15 6.92
CA ILE A 291 4.53 -16.00 6.06
C ILE A 291 5.48 -15.03 6.74
N LEU A 292 6.64 -15.55 7.15
CA LEU A 292 7.75 -14.77 7.69
C LEU A 292 8.62 -14.29 6.54
N ARG A 293 8.93 -12.99 6.53
CA ARG A 293 9.82 -12.35 5.55
C ARG A 293 11.08 -11.90 6.25
N PHE A 294 12.23 -12.15 5.64
CA PHE A 294 13.54 -11.80 6.23
C PHE A 294 14.57 -11.55 5.12
N PRO A 295 15.69 -10.88 5.41
CA PRO A 295 16.80 -10.76 4.47
C PRO A 295 17.26 -12.14 3.99
N GLU A 296 17.75 -12.24 2.76
CA GLU A 296 18.18 -13.53 2.22
C GLU A 296 19.25 -14.20 3.08
N VAL A 297 19.09 -15.51 3.29
CA VAL A 297 20.07 -16.34 3.98
C VAL A 297 20.31 -17.62 3.19
N VAL A 298 21.56 -18.10 3.22
CA VAL A 298 21.92 -19.43 2.75
C VAL A 298 22.08 -20.32 3.97
N THR A 299 21.30 -21.39 4.07
CA THR A 299 21.35 -22.29 5.22
C THR A 299 21.03 -23.73 4.83
N GLN A 300 21.53 -24.67 5.62
CA GLN A 300 21.21 -26.10 5.52
C GLN A 300 20.33 -26.57 6.68
N LYS A 301 20.10 -25.74 7.71
CA LYS A 301 19.23 -26.11 8.84
C LYS A 301 18.38 -24.94 9.27
N ILE A 302 17.12 -25.21 9.51
CA ILE A 302 16.14 -24.26 10.01
C ILE A 302 15.65 -24.78 11.36
N ARG A 303 15.54 -23.88 12.34
CA ARG A 303 14.92 -24.17 13.62
C ARG A 303 13.77 -23.21 13.87
N ILE A 304 12.59 -23.77 14.13
CA ILE A 304 11.41 -23.01 14.54
C ILE A 304 11.22 -23.24 16.03
N ARG A 305 11.10 -22.17 16.80
CA ARG A 305 10.89 -22.20 18.26
C ARG A 305 9.56 -21.55 18.59
N VAL A 306 8.63 -22.30 19.16
CA VAL A 306 7.41 -21.71 19.72
C VAL A 306 7.70 -21.24 21.14
N THR A 307 7.75 -19.93 21.33
CA THR A 307 8.15 -19.29 22.59
C THR A 307 6.98 -18.99 23.51
N ALA A 308 5.76 -18.86 22.96
CA ALA A 308 4.52 -18.76 23.73
C ALA A 308 3.37 -19.44 22.99
N SER A 309 2.46 -20.07 23.74
CA SER A 309 1.26 -20.69 23.19
C SER A 309 0.17 -20.92 24.25
N ARG A 310 -1.06 -21.09 23.79
CA ARG A 310 -2.20 -21.59 24.56
C ARG A 310 -2.24 -23.11 24.42
N LEU A 311 -1.96 -23.84 25.50
CA LEU A 311 -1.78 -25.30 25.47
C LEU A 311 -0.64 -25.72 24.51
N ASP A 312 -0.58 -27.01 24.19
CA ASP A 312 0.32 -27.57 23.17
C ASP A 312 -0.19 -27.19 21.77
N PRO A 313 0.59 -26.46 20.95
CA PRO A 313 0.21 -26.13 19.57
C PRO A 313 0.52 -27.29 18.62
N ALA A 314 -0.31 -27.41 17.58
CA ALA A 314 -0.15 -28.38 16.51
C ALA A 314 0.19 -27.65 15.21
N ILE A 315 1.36 -27.92 14.64
CA ILE A 315 1.79 -27.36 13.35
C ILE A 315 1.47 -28.40 12.28
N SER A 316 0.78 -28.00 11.22
CA SER A 316 0.39 -28.89 10.11
C SER A 316 1.30 -28.75 8.90
N HIS A 317 1.92 -27.58 8.70
CA HIS A 317 2.74 -27.37 7.52
C HIS A 317 3.88 -26.39 7.75
N VAL A 318 5.03 -26.70 7.13
CA VAL A 318 6.17 -25.80 7.02
C VAL A 318 6.72 -25.85 5.60
N SER A 319 6.90 -24.69 5.00
CA SER A 319 7.60 -24.55 3.71
C SER A 319 8.57 -23.38 3.72
N ALA A 320 9.61 -23.47 2.89
CA ALA A 320 10.57 -22.39 2.69
C ALA A 320 10.59 -22.00 1.22
N HIS A 321 10.71 -20.70 0.98
CA HIS A 321 10.61 -20.14 -0.37
C HIS A 321 11.66 -19.04 -0.58
N TYR A 322 11.87 -18.71 -1.84
CA TYR A 322 12.74 -17.62 -2.25
C TYR A 322 11.98 -16.68 -3.17
N TYR A 323 11.70 -15.48 -2.67
CA TYR A 323 11.22 -14.35 -3.44
C TYR A 323 12.42 -13.63 -4.08
N GLN A 324 12.46 -13.53 -5.40
CA GLN A 324 13.49 -12.74 -6.07
C GLN A 324 13.22 -11.24 -5.89
N THR A 325 13.86 -10.66 -4.88
CA THR A 325 13.82 -9.22 -4.60
C THR A 325 14.32 -8.43 -5.81
N ARG A 326 13.66 -7.32 -6.12
CA ARG A 326 14.03 -6.44 -7.24
C ARG A 326 14.58 -5.13 -6.70
N PRO A 327 15.59 -4.53 -7.34
CA PRO A 327 16.04 -3.21 -6.93
C PRO A 327 14.91 -2.20 -7.07
N PRO A 328 14.56 -1.45 -6.01
CA PRO A 328 13.48 -0.48 -6.09
C PRO A 328 13.85 0.67 -7.03
N GLN A 329 12.87 1.24 -7.72
CA GLN A 329 13.05 2.57 -8.30
C GLN A 329 13.30 3.58 -7.18
N LEU A 330 14.14 4.58 -7.44
CA LEU A 330 14.50 5.59 -6.46
C LEU A 330 13.78 6.91 -6.75
N THR A 331 13.62 7.72 -5.71
CA THR A 331 13.17 9.10 -5.77
C THR A 331 14.04 9.96 -4.84
N PHE A 332 14.08 11.26 -5.11
CA PHE A 332 14.81 12.23 -4.31
C PHE A 332 13.85 13.21 -3.62
N THR A 333 14.16 13.57 -2.39
CA THR A 333 13.51 14.68 -1.67
C THR A 333 14.60 15.59 -1.13
N ARG A 334 14.50 16.90 -1.39
CA ARG A 334 15.46 17.90 -0.93
C ARG A 334 14.82 18.84 0.06
N ASP A 335 15.50 19.14 1.17
CA ASP A 335 15.08 20.18 2.12
C ASP A 335 15.58 21.59 1.71
N LYS A 336 15.17 22.63 2.44
CA LYS A 336 15.60 24.02 2.17
C LYS A 336 17.10 24.20 2.35
N GLU A 337 17.70 23.44 3.26
CA GLU A 337 19.12 23.40 3.54
C GLU A 337 19.92 22.73 2.41
N GLY A 338 19.24 22.11 1.44
CA GLY A 338 19.84 21.46 0.27
C GLY A 338 20.35 20.04 0.53
N MET A 339 19.94 19.41 1.62
CA MET A 339 20.18 18.00 1.88
C MET A 339 19.17 17.16 1.10
N VAL A 340 19.67 16.24 0.30
CA VAL A 340 18.88 15.32 -0.50
C VAL A 340 18.82 13.96 0.17
N SER A 341 17.61 13.51 0.44
CA SER A 341 17.31 12.14 0.84
C SER A 341 17.00 11.28 -0.39
N ILE A 342 17.60 10.09 -0.45
CA ILE A 342 17.36 9.11 -1.52
C ILE A 342 16.60 7.93 -0.91
N ALA A 343 15.46 7.57 -1.50
CA ALA A 343 14.60 6.50 -1.00
C ALA A 343 13.94 5.71 -2.15
N PRO A 344 13.46 4.48 -1.90
CA PRO A 344 12.54 3.80 -2.80
C PRO A 344 11.33 4.67 -3.13
N ARG A 345 11.01 4.80 -4.41
CA ARG A 345 9.79 5.46 -4.89
C ARG A 345 8.59 4.72 -4.32
N GLN A 346 7.76 5.46 -3.59
CA GLN A 346 6.46 4.97 -3.13
C GLN A 346 5.47 5.03 -4.28
N ALA A 347 4.49 4.12 -4.29
CA ALA A 347 3.41 4.18 -5.27
C ALA A 347 2.60 5.47 -5.07
N ASP A 348 2.17 6.08 -6.16
CA ASP A 348 1.35 7.32 -6.14
C ASP A 348 -0.13 7.03 -5.81
N PHE A 349 -0.44 5.83 -5.31
CA PHE A 349 -1.77 5.41 -4.89
C PHE A 349 -2.08 5.91 -3.48
N ASN A 350 -3.16 6.68 -3.29
CA ASN A 350 -3.44 7.33 -2.00
C ASN A 350 -4.90 7.18 -1.53
N TRP A 351 -5.61 6.15 -2.01
CA TRP A 351 -6.94 5.83 -1.49
C TRP A 351 -6.83 4.99 -0.22
N ASN A 352 -7.35 5.53 0.89
CA ASN A 352 -7.27 4.92 2.22
C ASN A 352 -5.83 4.52 2.60
N PRO A 353 -4.89 5.48 2.73
CA PRO A 353 -3.50 5.14 3.04
C PRO A 353 -3.37 4.45 4.40
N HIS A 354 -2.53 3.43 4.48
CA HIS A 354 -2.30 2.62 5.69
C HIS A 354 -0.87 2.69 6.23
N GLY A 355 -0.01 3.51 5.62
CA GLY A 355 1.36 3.75 6.09
C GLY A 355 2.34 2.59 5.86
N GLU A 356 1.92 1.49 5.22
CA GLU A 356 2.84 0.41 4.83
C GLU A 356 3.74 0.85 3.68
N ASN A 357 4.96 0.36 3.70
CA ASN A 357 5.94 0.60 2.66
C ASN A 357 6.17 -0.71 1.91
N ALA A 358 5.34 -1.00 0.89
CA ALA A 358 5.45 -2.22 0.10
C ALA A 358 6.87 -2.44 -0.44
N ALA A 359 7.53 -1.37 -0.92
CA ALA A 359 8.90 -1.45 -1.41
C ALA A 359 9.90 -1.84 -0.30
N GLY A 360 9.72 -1.34 0.93
CA GLY A 360 10.54 -1.71 2.09
C GLY A 360 10.22 -3.11 2.62
N ASN A 361 8.96 -3.51 2.62
CA ASN A 361 8.48 -4.81 3.08
C ASN A 361 8.92 -5.95 2.14
N LEU A 362 8.97 -5.69 0.83
CA LEU A 362 9.38 -6.66 -0.18
C LEU A 362 10.88 -6.69 -0.43
N ASN A 363 11.51 -5.51 -0.48
CA ASN A 363 12.92 -5.38 -0.87
C ASN A 363 13.77 -5.07 0.36
N ALA A 364 14.13 -6.12 1.10
CA ALA A 364 15.16 -6.02 2.13
C ALA A 364 16.55 -6.17 1.51
N GLY A 365 17.54 -5.46 2.05
CA GLY A 365 18.96 -5.68 1.70
C GLY A 365 19.42 -5.07 0.38
N TYR A 366 18.70 -4.10 -0.20
CA TYR A 366 19.23 -3.31 -1.30
C TYR A 366 20.26 -2.27 -0.80
N GLU A 367 21.17 -1.90 -1.69
CA GLU A 367 22.17 -0.86 -1.46
C GLU A 367 21.96 0.26 -2.48
N ILE A 368 22.13 1.51 -2.06
CA ILE A 368 22.02 2.68 -2.95
C ILE A 368 23.42 3.24 -3.15
N PHE A 369 23.75 3.54 -4.41
CA PHE A 369 25.00 4.19 -4.80
C PHE A 369 24.69 5.43 -5.64
N TYR A 370 25.50 6.47 -5.50
CA TYR A 370 25.26 7.75 -6.17
C TYR A 370 26.55 8.44 -6.65
N THR A 371 26.37 9.38 -7.57
CA THR A 371 27.40 10.26 -8.13
C THR A 371 26.88 11.69 -8.16
N LEU A 372 27.80 12.66 -8.10
CA LEU A 372 27.51 14.09 -8.12
C LEU A 372 28.24 14.83 -9.26
N ASP A 373 28.97 14.10 -10.09
CA ASP A 373 29.80 14.58 -11.19
C ASP A 373 29.17 14.30 -12.58
N GLY A 374 27.94 13.77 -12.61
CA GLY A 374 27.22 13.40 -13.82
C GLY A 374 27.54 12.01 -14.38
N SER A 375 28.53 11.29 -13.83
CA SER A 375 28.82 9.91 -14.23
C SER A 375 27.70 8.94 -13.82
N GLU A 376 27.51 7.83 -14.53
CA GLU A 376 26.55 6.81 -14.09
C GLU A 376 27.03 6.10 -12.83
N PRO A 377 26.20 5.98 -11.78
CA PRO A 377 26.59 5.30 -10.55
C PRO A 377 26.68 3.78 -10.75
N THR A 378 27.63 3.16 -10.07
CA THR A 378 27.85 1.70 -9.99
C THR A 378 28.09 1.27 -8.54
N GLN A 379 28.28 -0.03 -8.28
CA GLN A 379 28.65 -0.52 -6.94
C GLN A 379 30.03 -0.01 -6.45
N SER A 380 30.86 0.60 -7.32
CA SER A 380 32.11 1.25 -6.92
C SER A 380 31.95 2.75 -6.63
N SER A 381 30.77 3.32 -6.86
CA SER A 381 30.46 4.72 -6.54
C SER A 381 30.23 4.92 -5.04
N ILE A 382 29.88 6.13 -4.62
CA ILE A 382 29.68 6.45 -3.21
C ILE A 382 28.40 5.76 -2.72
N ARG A 383 28.52 4.94 -1.68
CA ARG A 383 27.37 4.31 -1.03
C ARG A 383 26.57 5.35 -0.25
N TYR A 384 25.27 5.42 -0.50
CA TYR A 384 24.35 6.27 0.26
C TYR A 384 23.99 5.63 1.60
N THR A 385 24.20 6.36 2.69
CA THR A 385 23.88 5.92 4.06
C THR A 385 23.12 6.97 4.87
N GLN A 386 23.11 8.22 4.42
CA GLN A 386 22.47 9.36 5.06
C GLN A 386 22.24 10.47 4.02
N PRO A 387 21.35 11.44 4.27
CA PRO A 387 21.12 12.57 3.37
C PRO A 387 22.42 13.27 2.96
N VAL A 388 22.48 13.71 1.71
CA VAL A 388 23.68 14.28 1.09
C VAL A 388 23.43 15.71 0.66
N LYS A 389 24.36 16.62 0.96
CA LYS A 389 24.26 18.00 0.50
C LYS A 389 24.45 18.06 -1.02
N VAL A 390 23.42 18.47 -1.74
CA VAL A 390 23.46 18.65 -3.21
C VAL A 390 23.02 20.07 -3.54
N GLU A 391 23.86 20.78 -4.28
CA GLU A 391 23.62 22.16 -4.68
C GLU A 391 24.38 22.44 -5.96
N ARG A 392 23.68 22.96 -6.98
CA ARG A 392 24.22 23.22 -8.32
C ARG A 392 24.90 22.01 -8.96
N LYS A 393 24.32 20.82 -8.75
CA LYS A 393 24.85 19.55 -9.26
C LYS A 393 23.73 18.66 -9.77
N GLU A 394 24.09 17.77 -10.68
CA GLU A 394 23.25 16.64 -11.03
C GLU A 394 23.53 15.50 -10.04
N LEU A 395 22.48 14.97 -9.43
CA LEU A 395 22.56 13.76 -8.62
C LEU A 395 22.05 12.60 -9.47
N LYS A 396 22.85 11.55 -9.59
CA LYS A 396 22.42 10.26 -10.14
C LYS A 396 22.53 9.20 -9.07
N ALA A 397 21.52 8.35 -8.94
CA ALA A 397 21.51 7.26 -7.98
C ALA A 397 20.95 5.97 -8.60
N VAL A 398 21.42 4.84 -8.09
CA VAL A 398 20.97 3.52 -8.48
C VAL A 398 20.90 2.61 -7.27
N SER A 399 19.89 1.74 -7.25
CA SER A 399 19.77 0.67 -6.28
C SER A 399 20.35 -0.63 -6.84
N TYR A 400 20.98 -1.42 -5.98
CA TYR A 400 21.41 -2.78 -6.28
C TYR A 400 20.79 -3.74 -5.28
N THR A 401 20.35 -4.90 -5.76
CA THR A 401 19.89 -6.00 -4.93
C THR A 401 20.53 -7.28 -5.45
N ASN A 402 21.39 -7.92 -4.66
CA ASN A 402 22.11 -9.13 -5.06
C ASN A 402 22.86 -8.99 -6.40
N ASN A 403 23.56 -7.87 -6.60
CA ASN A 403 24.26 -7.50 -7.84
C ASN A 403 23.36 -7.25 -9.07
N ILE A 404 22.03 -7.28 -8.91
CA ILE A 404 21.09 -6.85 -9.94
C ILE A 404 21.02 -5.31 -9.89
N LYS A 405 21.30 -4.64 -11.02
CA LYS A 405 21.24 -3.18 -11.16
C LYS A 405 19.78 -2.75 -11.35
N GLY A 406 19.32 -1.78 -10.57
CA GLY A 406 18.05 -1.09 -10.76
C GLY A 406 18.09 -0.01 -11.83
N SER A 407 16.97 0.68 -12.04
CA SER A 407 16.94 1.87 -12.89
C SER A 407 17.72 3.01 -12.26
N VAL A 408 18.51 3.74 -13.06
CA VAL A 408 19.18 4.96 -12.61
C VAL A 408 18.15 6.07 -12.50
N HIS A 409 18.02 6.68 -11.33
CA HIS A 409 17.27 7.92 -11.13
C HIS A 409 18.22 9.11 -11.18
N ASN A 410 17.81 10.20 -11.80
CA ASN A 410 18.62 11.40 -11.95
C ASN A 410 17.75 12.66 -11.80
N GLU A 411 18.33 13.69 -11.20
CA GLU A 411 17.72 15.01 -11.07
C GLU A 411 18.80 16.08 -11.01
N GLN A 412 18.49 17.26 -11.55
CA GLN A 412 19.36 18.41 -11.50
C GLN A 412 18.91 19.36 -10.39
N PHE A 413 19.78 19.58 -9.41
CA PHE A 413 19.48 20.44 -8.26
C PHE A 413 20.11 21.82 -8.39
N GLY A 414 19.28 22.83 -8.17
CA GLY A 414 19.67 24.23 -8.15
C GLY A 414 20.25 24.71 -6.83
N ILE A 415 20.09 26.00 -6.59
CA ILE A 415 20.48 26.68 -5.34
C ILE A 415 19.65 26.15 -4.16
N ALA A 416 20.22 26.09 -2.95
CA ALA A 416 19.45 25.76 -1.75
C ALA A 416 18.52 26.93 -1.34
N LYS A 417 17.29 26.61 -0.93
CA LYS A 417 16.24 27.61 -0.68
C LYS A 417 16.29 28.25 0.72
N LYS A 418 17.26 27.86 1.57
CA LYS A 418 17.39 28.32 2.97
C LYS A 418 17.49 29.84 3.14
N GLU A 419 18.11 30.55 2.19
CA GLU A 419 18.28 32.01 2.24
C GLU A 419 17.19 32.75 1.45
N TRP A 420 16.22 32.05 0.85
CA TRP A 420 15.25 32.67 -0.02
C TRP A 420 14.18 33.40 0.79
N ILE A 421 13.89 34.63 0.42
CA ILE A 421 12.90 35.49 1.07
C ILE A 421 11.89 35.95 0.03
N LEU A 422 10.60 35.83 0.36
CA LEU A 422 9.53 36.42 -0.44
C LEU A 422 9.61 37.95 -0.33
N LEU A 423 9.81 38.64 -1.46
CA LEU A 423 9.83 40.10 -1.52
C LEU A 423 8.46 40.69 -1.81
N ALA A 424 7.81 40.15 -2.84
CA ALA A 424 6.50 40.62 -3.27
C ALA A 424 5.75 39.52 -4.03
N VAL A 425 4.43 39.57 -3.95
CA VAL A 425 3.54 38.73 -4.74
C VAL A 425 2.38 39.58 -5.24
N SER A 426 1.86 39.23 -6.42
CA SER A 426 0.64 39.86 -6.96
C SER A 426 -0.58 39.69 -6.04
N SER A 427 -0.80 38.48 -5.53
CA SER A 427 -1.86 38.09 -4.60
C SER A 427 -1.67 36.64 -4.17
N GLU A 428 -2.38 36.21 -3.14
CA GLU A 428 -2.37 34.84 -2.64
C GLU A 428 -3.75 34.45 -2.09
N GLN A 429 -4.14 33.19 -2.28
CA GLN A 429 -5.36 32.64 -1.71
C GLN A 429 -5.11 32.08 -0.31
N HIS A 430 -6.16 32.03 0.52
CA HIS A 430 -6.08 31.46 1.86
C HIS A 430 -5.52 30.02 1.84
N ARG A 431 -4.45 29.78 2.63
CA ARG A 431 -3.70 28.49 2.75
C ARG A 431 -2.83 28.13 1.55
N HIS A 432 -2.71 29.03 0.57
CA HIS A 432 -1.88 28.86 -0.62
C HIS A 432 -0.92 30.05 -0.74
N ASP A 433 -0.23 30.34 0.36
CA ASP A 433 0.65 31.50 0.52
C ASP A 433 1.84 31.45 -0.45
N ALA A 434 2.36 32.61 -0.87
CA ALA A 434 3.39 32.70 -1.89
C ALA A 434 4.72 32.01 -1.54
N ALA A 435 5.04 31.91 -0.24
CA ALA A 435 6.24 31.22 0.24
C ALA A 435 6.23 29.70 -0.04
N LEU A 436 5.06 29.12 -0.31
CA LEU A 436 4.92 27.71 -0.68
C LEU A 436 5.50 27.41 -2.08
N ALA A 437 5.64 28.42 -2.95
CA ALA A 437 6.26 28.23 -4.27
C ALA A 437 7.75 27.88 -4.21
N PHE A 438 8.38 27.91 -3.04
CA PHE A 438 9.79 27.61 -2.86
C PHE A 438 10.06 27.02 -1.47
N ASP A 439 9.09 26.27 -0.92
CA ASP A 439 9.23 25.69 0.40
C ASP A 439 10.00 24.36 0.44
N ALA A 440 10.43 23.87 -0.73
CA ALA A 440 11.08 22.57 -0.95
C ALA A 440 10.13 21.38 -0.69
N ASN A 441 8.82 21.60 -0.79
CA ASN A 441 7.80 20.58 -0.72
C ASN A 441 6.82 20.71 -1.93
N PRO A 442 7.03 19.95 -3.01
CA PRO A 442 6.21 20.02 -4.22
C PRO A 442 4.76 19.55 -4.04
N ARG A 443 4.36 19.12 -2.83
CA ARG A 443 2.96 18.81 -2.48
C ARG A 443 2.21 20.03 -1.96
N THR A 444 2.90 21.08 -1.56
CA THR A 444 2.29 22.39 -1.30
C THR A 444 2.38 23.25 -2.55
N TYR A 445 1.67 24.37 -2.57
CA TYR A 445 1.73 25.30 -3.68
C TYR A 445 1.20 26.68 -3.28
N TRP A 446 1.78 27.71 -3.91
CA TRP A 446 1.20 29.04 -3.98
C TRP A 446 0.08 29.06 -5.02
N GLN A 447 -1.00 29.80 -4.75
CA GLN A 447 -2.06 30.12 -5.71
C GLN A 447 -2.43 31.60 -5.60
N SER A 448 -2.40 32.33 -6.71
CA SER A 448 -2.85 33.72 -6.76
C SER A 448 -4.38 33.85 -6.78
N GLU A 449 -4.87 35.03 -6.40
CA GLU A 449 -6.28 35.38 -6.55
C GLU A 449 -6.70 35.43 -8.02
N ARG A 450 -7.97 35.15 -8.30
CA ARG A 450 -8.49 35.20 -9.66
C ARG A 450 -8.58 36.65 -10.15
N SER A 451 -7.78 37.03 -11.14
CA SER A 451 -7.77 38.39 -11.69
C SER A 451 -7.36 38.43 -13.17
N ALA A 452 -7.59 39.57 -13.83
CA ALA A 452 -7.06 39.83 -15.18
C ALA A 452 -5.69 40.53 -15.15
N GLY A 453 -5.19 40.88 -13.96
CA GLY A 453 -3.91 41.56 -13.78
C GLY A 453 -2.72 40.58 -13.84
N PRO A 454 -1.48 41.10 -13.86
CA PRO A 454 -0.29 40.26 -13.90
C PRO A 454 -0.19 39.42 -12.64
N HIS A 455 0.07 38.12 -12.81
CA HIS A 455 0.37 37.22 -11.71
C HIS A 455 1.88 37.06 -11.60
N TYR A 456 2.45 37.50 -10.49
CA TYR A 456 3.89 37.42 -10.29
C TYR A 456 4.27 37.06 -8.85
N ILE A 457 5.50 36.54 -8.71
CA ILE A 457 6.21 36.31 -7.46
C ILE A 457 7.63 36.86 -7.59
N ALA A 458 8.09 37.61 -6.60
CA ALA A 458 9.43 38.17 -6.49
C ALA A 458 10.15 37.61 -5.25
N ILE A 459 11.39 37.17 -5.44
CA ILE A 459 12.19 36.43 -4.45
C ILE A 459 13.57 37.08 -4.35
N ASP A 460 14.03 37.29 -3.12
CA ASP A 460 15.43 37.54 -2.79
C ASP A 460 16.12 36.20 -2.59
N LEU A 461 17.14 35.89 -3.38
CA LEU A 461 17.93 34.65 -3.29
C LEU A 461 18.95 34.68 -2.12
N GLY A 462 19.00 35.78 -1.37
CA GLY A 462 19.86 36.02 -0.20
C GLY A 462 21.23 36.59 -0.57
N THR A 463 21.84 36.08 -1.63
CA THR A 463 23.11 36.58 -2.19
C THR A 463 23.04 36.66 -3.71
N GLU A 464 24.03 37.31 -4.33
CA GLU A 464 24.13 37.33 -5.79
C GLU A 464 24.48 35.93 -6.34
N GLN A 465 23.72 35.50 -7.33
CA GLN A 465 23.78 34.16 -7.91
C GLN A 465 23.94 34.26 -9.43
N SER A 466 24.81 33.42 -10.02
CA SER A 466 24.83 33.21 -11.47
C SER A 466 23.91 32.04 -11.82
N LEU A 467 22.92 32.30 -12.68
CA LEU A 467 21.82 31.41 -13.00
C LEU A 467 21.84 31.08 -14.50
N ARG A 468 21.58 29.82 -14.85
CA ARG A 468 21.51 29.38 -16.27
C ARG A 468 20.16 28.79 -16.67
N ALA A 469 19.30 28.52 -15.69
CA ALA A 469 17.97 27.97 -15.93
C ALA A 469 17.05 28.26 -14.76
N MET A 470 15.75 28.23 -15.06
CA MET A 470 14.67 28.12 -14.10
C MET A 470 13.99 26.76 -14.27
N VAL A 471 13.60 26.14 -13.17
CA VAL A 471 12.73 24.96 -13.15
C VAL A 471 11.41 25.37 -12.50
N TYR A 472 10.32 25.08 -13.19
CA TYR A 472 8.96 25.28 -12.73
C TYR A 472 8.30 23.92 -12.47
N THR A 473 7.83 23.71 -11.25
CA THR A 473 7.04 22.53 -10.86
C THR A 473 5.58 22.96 -10.68
N PRO A 474 4.66 22.49 -11.54
CA PRO A 474 3.23 22.72 -11.38
C PRO A 474 2.68 22.03 -10.12
N GLN A 475 1.61 22.59 -9.54
CA GLN A 475 0.81 21.84 -8.57
C GLN A 475 0.00 20.74 -9.28
N THR A 476 -0.26 19.63 -8.59
CA THR A 476 -0.92 18.44 -9.16
C THR A 476 -2.28 18.12 -8.55
N VAL A 477 -2.81 18.99 -7.69
CA VAL A 477 -4.11 18.83 -7.02
C VAL A 477 -5.27 19.06 -7.99
N HIS A 478 -5.12 20.00 -8.93
CA HIS A 478 -6.12 20.27 -9.98
C HIS A 478 -5.48 20.84 -11.26
N GLY A 479 -6.27 21.03 -12.32
CA GLY A 479 -5.78 21.56 -13.61
C GLY A 479 -5.62 23.09 -13.69
N ASP A 480 -6.13 23.86 -12.70
CA ASP A 480 -6.11 25.33 -12.74
C ASP A 480 -4.72 25.91 -12.36
N GLY A 481 -4.39 27.07 -12.92
CA GLY A 481 -3.24 27.86 -12.52
C GLY A 481 -1.88 27.53 -13.14
N MET A 482 -1.80 26.59 -14.08
CA MET A 482 -0.51 26.17 -14.65
C MET A 482 0.12 27.24 -15.54
N MET A 483 1.36 27.65 -15.23
CA MET A 483 2.08 28.72 -15.95
C MET A 483 2.51 28.25 -17.34
N ALA A 484 1.75 28.58 -18.39
CA ALA A 484 2.09 28.20 -19.76
C ALA A 484 3.10 29.16 -20.41
N GLN A 485 3.09 30.44 -20.03
CA GLN A 485 3.97 31.46 -20.59
C GLN A 485 4.31 32.50 -19.53
N GLY A 486 5.51 33.08 -19.60
CA GLY A 486 5.91 34.11 -18.68
C GLY A 486 7.18 34.84 -19.08
N ILE A 487 7.54 35.80 -18.24
CA ILE A 487 8.79 36.53 -18.32
C ILE A 487 9.57 36.38 -17.01
N LEU A 488 10.88 36.35 -17.14
CA LEU A 488 11.81 36.36 -16.01
C LEU A 488 12.45 37.75 -15.95
N GLN A 489 12.40 38.32 -14.75
CA GLN A 489 12.89 39.67 -14.48
C GLN A 489 13.88 39.62 -13.33
N VAL A 490 14.87 40.50 -13.38
CA VAL A 490 15.89 40.64 -12.35
C VAL A 490 15.99 42.07 -11.86
N SER A 491 16.56 42.26 -10.68
CA SER A 491 16.72 43.57 -10.05
C SER A 491 18.04 43.65 -9.29
N GLU A 492 18.62 44.85 -9.25
CA GLU A 492 19.79 45.16 -8.42
C GLU A 492 19.40 45.63 -7.01
N ASP A 493 18.20 46.17 -6.85
CA ASP A 493 17.70 46.80 -5.61
C ASP A 493 16.48 46.09 -5.00
N GLY A 494 15.86 45.15 -5.71
CA GLY A 494 14.64 44.45 -5.30
C GLY A 494 13.35 45.23 -5.59
N GLU A 495 13.46 46.44 -6.16
CA GLU A 495 12.32 47.34 -6.44
C GLU A 495 12.13 47.58 -7.94
N ARG A 496 13.22 47.78 -8.69
CA ARG A 496 13.22 48.07 -10.13
C ARG A 496 13.56 46.81 -10.92
N TRP A 497 12.64 46.39 -11.77
CA TRP A 497 12.70 45.11 -12.45
C TRP A 497 13.00 45.26 -13.94
N ASN A 498 13.98 44.52 -14.44
CA ASN A 498 14.34 44.44 -15.85
C ASN A 498 14.04 43.05 -16.39
N THR A 499 13.31 42.97 -17.51
CA THR A 499 13.05 41.69 -18.19
C THR A 499 14.29 41.21 -18.92
N VAL A 500 14.67 39.96 -18.66
CA VAL A 500 15.87 39.33 -19.26
C VAL A 500 15.54 38.11 -20.11
N GLU A 501 14.43 37.41 -19.83
CA GLU A 501 14.00 36.24 -20.60
C GLU A 501 12.48 36.19 -20.74
N SER A 502 12.01 35.51 -21.79
CA SER A 502 10.60 35.14 -21.99
C SER A 502 10.52 33.65 -22.33
N PHE A 503 9.60 32.93 -21.68
CA PHE A 503 9.53 31.48 -21.78
C PHE A 503 8.11 30.98 -22.07
N VAL A 504 8.04 29.77 -22.63
CA VAL A 504 6.80 29.05 -22.93
C VAL A 504 6.97 27.59 -22.52
N PHE A 505 5.95 27.05 -21.84
CA PHE A 505 5.81 25.66 -21.47
C PHE A 505 4.59 25.05 -22.16
N GLY A 506 4.74 23.85 -22.72
CA GLY A 506 3.68 23.12 -23.42
C GLY A 506 3.09 21.99 -22.58
N ASN A 507 1.85 21.62 -22.91
CA ASN A 507 1.16 20.41 -22.46
C ASN A 507 1.04 20.20 -20.93
N LEU A 508 1.09 21.27 -20.13
CA LEU A 508 1.09 21.18 -18.66
C LEU A 508 -0.19 20.55 -18.09
N ILE A 509 -1.36 20.81 -18.69
CA ILE A 509 -2.64 20.26 -18.21
C ILE A 509 -2.67 18.74 -18.25
N ASN A 510 -2.11 18.15 -19.31
CA ASN A 510 -2.10 16.69 -19.49
C ASN A 510 -0.84 16.03 -18.88
N ASP A 511 0.23 16.80 -18.74
CA ASP A 511 1.50 16.34 -18.18
C ASP A 511 2.10 17.43 -17.26
N PRO A 512 1.66 17.49 -15.99
CA PRO A 512 2.09 18.49 -15.02
C PRO A 512 3.44 18.12 -14.36
N THR A 513 4.36 17.53 -15.13
CA THR A 513 5.72 17.26 -14.64
C THR A 513 6.59 18.53 -14.68
N PRO A 514 7.65 18.63 -13.86
CA PRO A 514 8.53 19.78 -13.85
C PRO A 514 9.05 20.17 -15.24
N ARG A 515 9.23 21.48 -15.47
CA ARG A 515 9.74 22.03 -16.73
C ARG A 515 10.94 22.92 -16.48
N SER A 516 12.02 22.66 -17.21
CA SER A 516 13.20 23.52 -17.21
C SER A 516 13.16 24.49 -18.39
N TYR A 517 13.41 25.76 -18.13
CA TYR A 517 13.72 26.75 -19.14
C TYR A 517 15.18 27.19 -18.98
N HIS A 518 16.00 26.92 -19.99
CA HIS A 518 17.40 27.34 -20.03
C HIS A 518 17.50 28.74 -20.61
N PHE A 519 18.22 29.62 -19.92
CA PHE A 519 18.41 31.00 -20.35
C PHE A 519 19.33 31.05 -21.57
N THR A 520 19.08 32.02 -22.44
CA THR A 520 19.90 32.26 -23.62
C THR A 520 21.34 32.64 -23.25
N GLN A 521 21.52 33.33 -22.12
CA GLN A 521 22.81 33.65 -21.51
C GLN A 521 22.70 33.51 -19.98
N PRO A 522 23.81 33.19 -19.27
CA PRO A 522 23.81 33.21 -17.82
C PRO A 522 23.42 34.59 -17.27
N VAL A 523 22.56 34.61 -16.27
CA VAL A 523 22.07 35.83 -15.60
C VAL A 523 22.64 35.88 -14.19
N THR A 524 23.31 36.97 -13.83
CA THR A 524 23.79 37.20 -12.46
C THR A 524 22.84 38.14 -11.74
N THR A 525 22.23 37.68 -10.65
CA THR A 525 21.28 38.49 -9.87
C THR A 525 21.14 37.98 -8.43
N ARG A 526 20.76 38.85 -7.51
CA ARG A 526 20.23 38.47 -6.18
C ARG A 526 18.70 38.43 -6.16
N TYR A 527 18.05 39.35 -6.87
CA TYR A 527 16.60 39.50 -6.85
C TYR A 527 16.00 39.03 -8.18
N ILE A 528 14.99 38.18 -8.09
CA ILE A 528 14.35 37.57 -9.27
C ILE A 528 12.83 37.67 -9.15
N ARG A 529 12.16 37.96 -10.27
CA ARG A 529 10.70 37.98 -10.37
C ARG A 529 10.25 37.18 -11.56
N ILE A 530 9.30 36.29 -11.32
CA ILE A 530 8.62 35.52 -12.36
C ILE A 530 7.22 36.09 -12.51
N GLU A 531 6.88 36.49 -13.72
CA GLU A 531 5.55 37.02 -14.06
C GLU A 531 4.94 36.14 -15.16
N ALA A 532 3.77 35.57 -14.89
CA ALA A 532 3.02 34.79 -15.86
C ALA A 532 2.31 35.73 -16.84
N THR A 533 2.57 35.53 -18.13
CA THR A 533 1.91 36.22 -19.24
C THR A 533 0.85 35.35 -19.90
N GLY A 534 0.81 34.05 -19.58
CA GLY A 534 -0.22 33.11 -20.02
C GLY A 534 -0.34 31.92 -19.07
N VAL A 535 -1.58 31.58 -18.72
CA VAL A 535 -1.93 30.41 -17.91
C VAL A 535 -2.60 29.39 -18.82
N ALA A 536 -2.25 28.11 -18.66
CA ALA A 536 -2.81 27.04 -19.46
C ALA A 536 -4.35 27.00 -19.34
N GLY A 537 -5.03 26.77 -20.47
CA GLY A 537 -6.49 26.73 -20.50
C GLY A 537 -7.18 28.08 -20.24
N ASP A 538 -6.50 29.19 -20.50
CA ASP A 538 -6.98 30.56 -20.26
C ASP A 538 -7.38 30.82 -18.80
N GLY A 539 -6.65 30.20 -17.87
CA GLY A 539 -6.83 30.38 -16.43
C GLY A 539 -6.62 31.82 -15.97
N LYS A 540 -7.28 32.20 -14.87
CA LYS A 540 -7.25 33.58 -14.30
C LYS A 540 -6.50 33.68 -12.97
N SER A 541 -5.79 32.63 -12.61
CA SER A 541 -4.93 32.56 -11.43
C SER A 541 -3.66 31.82 -11.83
N LEU A 542 -2.60 31.98 -11.05
CA LEU A 542 -1.32 31.31 -11.22
C LEU A 542 -1.08 30.42 -10.01
N ALA A 543 -0.61 29.21 -10.24
CA ALA A 543 -0.24 28.25 -9.22
C ALA A 543 1.17 27.74 -9.45
N ILE A 544 1.97 27.71 -8.38
CA ILE A 544 3.33 27.21 -8.42
C ILE A 544 3.56 26.27 -7.24
N GLY A 545 3.87 25.01 -7.55
CA GLY A 545 4.30 24.04 -6.55
C GLY A 545 5.72 24.34 -6.09
N GLU A 546 6.67 24.39 -7.02
CA GLU A 546 8.06 24.78 -6.71
C GLU A 546 8.69 25.60 -7.84
N LEU A 547 9.57 26.53 -7.44
CA LEU A 547 10.56 27.21 -8.28
C LEU A 547 11.96 26.79 -7.86
N ASP A 548 12.80 26.48 -8.84
CA ASP A 548 14.23 26.24 -8.66
C ASP A 548 15.03 27.00 -9.71
N PHE A 549 16.28 27.37 -9.36
CA PHE A 549 17.21 28.02 -10.28
C PHE A 549 18.56 27.31 -10.29
N LEU A 550 19.07 27.01 -11.49
CA LEU A 550 20.27 26.18 -11.72
C LEU A 550 21.56 27.01 -11.89
#